data_AF-A0A2U1URM8-F1
#
_entry.id   AF-A0A2U1URM8-F1
#
_cell.length_a   1.000
_cell.length_b   1.000
_cell.length_c   1.000
_cell.angle_alpha   90.00
_cell.angle_beta   90.00
_cell.angle_gamma   90.00
#
_symmetry.space_group_name_H-M   'P 1'
#
loop_
_entity.id
_entity.type
_entity.pdbx_description
1 polymer ?
#
loop_
_entity_poly.entity_id
_entity_poly.type
_entity_poly.pdbx_seq_one_letter_code
_entity_poly.pdbx_strand_id
1 'polypeptide(L)'
;MTIIYLDVSLLISQGQHRACYRHPLMPEKCIKVHLNGEYNRETIREIKYYKKIANKIFSEQVIAQYHGTDKTNLGLGYVFDLIKDYSGEVSKTLSYYLSEKTLSEKYKTGISQAYDRMKALAEQHAIVTMTLKPYNILYRLRNQDEGDLIIIDNLGCANLFPLAYYSEFFARQKLSRRFNDFEKMLMHEYGITLSG
;
A
#
# COMPACT_ATOMS: atom_id res chain seq x y z
N MET A 1 5.40 7.48 -28.51
CA MET A 1 5.03 7.46 -27.07
C MET A 1 4.16 8.67 -26.81
N THR A 2 2.93 8.45 -26.36
CA THR A 2 2.00 9.53 -25.98
C THR A 2 2.36 10.03 -24.59
N ILE A 3 2.36 11.35 -24.38
CA ILE A 3 2.55 11.96 -23.06
C ILE A 3 1.19 11.96 -22.36
N ILE A 4 1.12 11.44 -21.14
CA ILE A 4 -0.07 11.53 -20.28
C ILE A 4 -0.11 12.91 -19.63
N TYR A 5 -1.24 13.59 -19.74
CA TYR A 5 -1.46 14.88 -19.07
C TYR A 5 -2.14 14.66 -17.73
N LEU A 6 -1.50 15.14 -16.67
CA LEU A 6 -1.99 15.10 -15.30
C LEU A 6 -2.26 16.53 -14.83
N ASP A 7 -3.43 16.73 -14.24
CA ASP A 7 -3.88 17.99 -13.65
C ASP A 7 -4.54 17.77 -12.29
N VAL A 8 -4.90 18.86 -11.62
CA VAL A 8 -5.45 18.86 -10.26
C VAL A 8 -6.77 18.10 -10.13
N SER A 9 -7.58 18.00 -11.20
CA SER A 9 -8.85 17.25 -11.17
C SER A 9 -8.63 15.74 -11.04
N LEU A 10 -7.45 15.25 -11.44
CA LEU A 10 -7.05 13.86 -11.30
C LEU A 10 -6.35 13.56 -9.98
N LEU A 11 -6.01 14.57 -9.18
CA LEU A 11 -5.23 14.40 -7.94
C LEU A 11 -6.02 13.58 -6.91
N ILE A 12 -5.45 12.46 -6.48
CA ILE A 12 -5.99 11.61 -5.41
C ILE A 12 -5.41 12.07 -4.07
N SER A 13 -4.09 12.22 -4.02
CA SER A 13 -3.37 12.60 -2.82
C SER A 13 -1.99 13.16 -3.15
N GLN A 14 -1.47 13.99 -2.27
CA GLN A 14 -0.11 14.52 -2.36
C GLN A 14 0.61 14.28 -1.03
N GLY A 15 1.72 13.55 -1.09
CA GLY A 15 2.66 13.40 0.02
C GLY A 15 3.83 14.37 -0.11
N GLN A 16 4.85 14.18 0.74
CA GLN A 16 6.04 15.03 0.75
C GLN A 16 6.88 14.92 -0.53
N HIS A 17 7.00 13.72 -1.10
CA HIS A 17 7.90 13.45 -2.24
C HIS A 17 7.19 13.07 -3.53
N ARG A 18 5.91 12.68 -3.46
CA ARG A 18 5.14 12.19 -4.60
C ARG A 18 3.69 12.65 -4.53
N ALA A 19 3.12 12.90 -5.69
CA ALA A 19 1.69 13.06 -5.87
C ALA A 19 1.12 11.86 -6.64
N CYS A 20 -0.09 11.44 -6.27
CA CYS A 20 -0.82 10.33 -6.86
C CYS A 20 -2.02 10.87 -7.62
N TYR A 21 -2.15 10.51 -8.89
CA TYR A 21 -3.22 10.95 -9.78
C TYR A 21 -3.99 9.74 -10.30
N ARG A 22 -5.29 9.89 -10.57
CA ARG A 22 -6.06 8.93 -11.36
C ARG A 22 -5.48 8.86 -12.77
N HIS A 23 -5.37 7.65 -13.33
CA HIS A 23 -4.90 7.50 -14.69
C HIS A 23 -6.02 7.90 -15.68
N PRO A 24 -5.83 8.89 -16.56
CA PRO A 24 -6.92 9.45 -17.37
C PRO A 24 -7.48 8.47 -18.40
N LEU A 25 -6.69 7.49 -18.84
CA LEU A 25 -7.10 6.48 -19.85
C LEU A 25 -7.43 5.11 -19.26
N MET A 26 -7.16 4.87 -17.97
CA MET A 26 -7.25 3.55 -17.35
C MET A 26 -7.88 3.71 -15.96
N PRO A 27 -9.21 3.61 -15.83
CA PRO A 27 -9.93 4.00 -14.62
C PRO A 27 -9.56 3.17 -13.39
N GLU A 28 -9.02 1.98 -13.57
CA GLU A 28 -8.55 1.08 -12.49
C GLU A 28 -7.09 1.31 -12.10
N LYS A 29 -6.46 2.37 -12.59
CA LYS A 29 -5.05 2.67 -12.34
C LYS A 29 -4.84 4.09 -11.84
N CYS A 30 -3.73 4.27 -11.13
CA CYS A 30 -3.21 5.56 -10.72
C CYS A 30 -1.77 5.74 -11.18
N ILE A 31 -1.33 6.99 -11.26
CA ILE A 31 0.03 7.37 -11.60
C ILE A 31 0.63 8.14 -10.42
N LYS A 32 1.71 7.61 -9.87
CA LYS A 32 2.53 8.32 -8.87
C LYS A 32 3.66 9.05 -9.58
N VAL A 33 3.80 10.35 -9.36
CA VAL A 33 4.88 11.19 -9.91
C VAL A 33 5.68 11.84 -8.77
N HIS A 34 6.98 12.03 -8.98
CA HIS A 34 7.83 12.76 -8.02
C HIS A 34 7.56 14.25 -8.06
N LEU A 35 7.51 14.87 -6.89
CA LEU A 35 7.52 16.32 -6.77
C LEU A 35 8.94 16.81 -7.08
N ASN A 36 9.05 17.90 -7.85
CA ASN A 36 10.31 18.60 -8.16
C ASN A 36 11.37 17.79 -8.93
N GLY A 37 11.01 16.68 -9.57
CA GLY A 37 11.94 15.89 -10.39
C GLY A 37 13.05 15.18 -9.60
N GLU A 38 12.88 15.02 -8.29
CA GLU A 38 13.89 14.37 -7.45
C GLU A 38 14.04 12.88 -7.78
N TYR A 39 15.26 12.47 -8.11
CA TYR A 39 15.65 11.07 -8.21
C TYR A 39 15.57 10.42 -6.83
N ASN A 40 14.58 9.55 -6.62
CA ASN A 40 14.39 8.91 -5.32
C ASN A 40 14.88 7.44 -5.32
N ARG A 41 15.98 7.19 -4.58
CA ARG A 41 16.52 5.86 -4.33
C ARG A 41 15.50 4.90 -3.70
N GLU A 42 14.54 5.43 -2.94
CA GLU A 42 13.43 4.67 -2.35
C GLU A 42 12.51 4.11 -3.42
N THR A 43 12.08 4.94 -4.38
CA THR A 43 11.22 4.47 -5.48
C THR A 43 11.91 3.43 -6.34
N ILE A 44 13.22 3.57 -6.61
CA ILE A 44 13.96 2.54 -7.34
C ILE A 44 14.00 1.21 -6.58
N ARG A 45 14.21 1.27 -5.26
CA ARG A 45 14.20 0.08 -4.39
C ARG A 45 12.81 -0.57 -4.37
N GLU A 46 11.77 0.23 -4.24
CA GLU A 46 10.37 -0.19 -4.26
C GLU A 46 10.04 -0.88 -5.59
N ILE A 47 10.32 -0.24 -6.72
CA ILE A 47 10.09 -0.82 -8.06
C ILE A 47 10.90 -2.10 -8.29
N LYS A 48 12.16 -2.16 -7.83
CA LYS A 48 12.96 -3.39 -7.89
C LYS A 48 12.30 -4.53 -7.11
N TYR A 49 11.71 -4.22 -5.96
CA TYR A 49 10.99 -5.21 -5.17
C TYR A 49 9.70 -5.66 -5.84
N TYR A 50 8.88 -4.73 -6.37
CA TYR A 50 7.68 -5.07 -7.16
C TYR A 50 8.02 -6.01 -8.31
N LYS A 51 9.05 -5.70 -9.11
CA LYS A 51 9.51 -6.57 -10.20
C LYS A 51 9.92 -7.96 -9.72
N LYS A 52 10.50 -8.08 -8.53
CA LYS A 52 10.88 -9.37 -7.94
C LYS A 52 9.67 -10.22 -7.57
N ILE A 53 8.60 -9.61 -7.08
CA ILE A 53 7.40 -10.32 -6.63
C ILE A 53 6.28 -10.36 -7.69
N ALA A 54 6.50 -9.78 -8.87
CA ALA A 54 5.51 -9.70 -9.94
C ALA A 54 4.98 -11.07 -10.40
N ASN A 55 5.79 -12.13 -10.30
CA ASN A 55 5.39 -13.49 -10.66
C ASN A 55 4.62 -14.22 -9.53
N LYS A 56 4.46 -13.61 -8.35
CA LYS A 56 3.68 -14.21 -7.26
C LYS A 56 2.19 -14.02 -7.56
N ILE A 57 1.47 -15.13 -7.59
CA ILE A 57 0.01 -15.13 -7.68
C ILE A 57 -0.52 -15.09 -6.25
N PHE A 58 -1.32 -14.08 -5.95
CA PHE A 58 -2.03 -13.97 -4.69
C PHE A 58 -3.47 -14.42 -4.90
N SER A 59 -3.99 -15.31 -4.04
CA SER A 59 -5.41 -15.69 -4.07
C SER A 59 -6.30 -14.49 -3.78
N GLU A 60 -5.80 -13.55 -2.98
CA GLU A 60 -6.45 -12.29 -2.64
C GLU A 60 -5.40 -11.16 -2.66
N GLN A 61 -5.83 -9.97 -3.07
CA GLN A 61 -4.93 -8.83 -3.18
C GLN A 61 -4.51 -8.32 -1.81
N VAL A 62 -3.19 -8.28 -1.55
CA VAL A 62 -2.59 -7.71 -0.31
C VAL A 62 -1.83 -6.41 -0.59
N ILE A 63 -1.40 -6.22 -1.84
CA ILE A 63 -0.62 -5.07 -2.28
C ILE A 63 -1.24 -4.49 -3.56
N ALA A 64 -1.12 -3.18 -3.76
CA ALA A 64 -1.38 -2.57 -5.07
C ALA A 64 -0.30 -3.02 -6.06
N GLN A 65 -0.70 -3.52 -7.24
CA GLN A 65 0.25 -4.01 -8.23
C GLN A 65 0.89 -2.86 -9.01
N TYR A 66 2.14 -3.07 -9.41
CA TYR A 66 2.89 -2.16 -10.27
C TYR A 66 2.78 -2.57 -11.73
N HIS A 67 2.42 -1.63 -12.60
CA HIS A 67 2.12 -1.85 -14.02
C HIS A 67 3.13 -1.25 -14.99
N GLY A 68 4.24 -0.70 -14.48
CA GLY A 68 5.25 -0.05 -15.32
C GLY A 68 5.23 1.47 -15.19
N THR A 69 5.71 2.15 -16.24
CA THR A 69 5.89 3.60 -16.23
C THR A 69 5.30 4.26 -17.45
N ASP A 70 4.74 5.44 -17.26
CA ASP A 70 4.30 6.34 -18.33
C ASP A 70 5.07 7.66 -18.30
N LYS A 71 5.25 8.26 -19.47
CA LYS A 71 5.75 9.63 -19.58
C LYS A 71 4.59 10.59 -19.33
N THR A 72 4.77 11.53 -18.42
CA THR A 72 3.74 12.53 -18.09
C THR A 72 4.26 13.96 -18.31
N ASN A 73 3.36 14.94 -18.32
CA ASN A 73 3.71 16.36 -18.27
C ASN A 73 4.44 16.78 -16.97
N LEU A 74 4.43 15.93 -15.93
CA LEU A 74 5.09 16.13 -14.65
C LEU A 74 6.35 15.27 -14.47
N GLY A 75 6.84 14.64 -15.55
CA GLY A 75 8.00 13.73 -15.53
C GLY A 75 7.62 12.26 -15.62
N LEU A 76 8.50 11.36 -15.15
CA LEU A 76 8.26 9.92 -15.18
C LEU A 76 7.20 9.54 -14.13
N GLY A 77 6.10 8.95 -14.58
CA GLY A 77 5.04 8.42 -13.73
C GLY A 77 5.18 6.91 -13.54
N TYR A 78 4.90 6.45 -12.33
CA TYR A 78 4.87 5.02 -11.97
C TYR A 78 3.42 4.58 -11.81
N VAL A 79 3.01 3.58 -12.58
CA VAL A 79 1.62 3.16 -12.70
C VAL A 79 1.32 2.04 -11.72
N PHE A 80 0.27 2.21 -10.92
CA PHE A 80 -0.20 1.23 -9.93
C PHE A 80 -1.70 0.99 -10.04
N ASP A 81 -2.20 -0.07 -9.40
CA ASP A 81 -3.64 -0.24 -9.18
C ASP A 81 -4.24 0.98 -8.47
N LEU A 82 -5.44 1.39 -8.88
CA LEU A 82 -6.29 2.30 -8.13
C LEU A 82 -7.26 1.47 -7.30
N ILE A 83 -7.07 1.47 -5.98
CA ILE A 83 -7.92 0.70 -5.07
C ILE A 83 -9.22 1.46 -4.82
N LYS A 84 -10.35 0.80 -5.09
CA LYS A 84 -11.69 1.35 -4.94
C LYS A 84 -12.54 0.47 -4.05
N ASP A 85 -13.43 1.10 -3.32
CA ASP A 85 -14.48 0.44 -2.56
C ASP A 85 -15.54 -0.13 -3.51
N TYR A 86 -16.41 -0.98 -2.98
CA TYR A 86 -17.56 -1.55 -3.71
C TYR A 86 -18.50 -0.48 -4.31
N SER A 87 -18.46 0.76 -3.79
CA SER A 87 -19.21 1.90 -4.33
C SER A 87 -18.59 2.51 -5.59
N GLY A 88 -17.35 2.14 -5.95
CA GLY A 88 -16.56 2.76 -7.02
C GLY A 88 -15.72 3.97 -6.57
N GLU A 89 -15.89 4.42 -5.33
CA GLU A 89 -15.07 5.48 -4.74
C GLU A 89 -13.66 4.99 -4.39
N VAL A 90 -12.69 5.90 -4.38
CA VAL A 90 -11.30 5.56 -4.00
C VAL A 90 -11.24 5.25 -2.51
N SER A 91 -10.71 4.07 -2.18
CA SER A 91 -10.63 3.59 -0.80
C SER A 91 -9.81 4.54 0.06
N LYS A 92 -10.27 4.76 1.29
CA LYS A 92 -9.59 5.61 2.26
C LYS A 92 -8.47 4.85 2.97
N THR A 93 -7.49 5.59 3.50
CA THR A 93 -6.39 5.01 4.26
C THR A 93 -6.91 4.41 5.57
N LEU A 94 -6.21 3.42 6.10
CA LEU A 94 -6.50 2.90 7.44
C LEU A 94 -6.39 4.02 8.47
N SER A 95 -5.44 4.95 8.32
CA SER A 95 -5.32 6.12 9.21
C SER A 95 -6.61 6.95 9.28
N TYR A 96 -7.34 7.12 8.17
CA TYR A 96 -8.60 7.86 8.12
C TYR A 96 -9.66 7.22 9.02
N TYR A 97 -9.81 5.89 8.95
CA TYR A 97 -10.77 5.16 9.77
C TYR A 97 -10.38 5.13 11.25
N LEU A 98 -9.09 5.00 11.55
CA LEU A 98 -8.60 4.93 12.93
C LEU A 98 -8.55 6.29 13.62
N SER A 99 -8.42 7.40 12.88
CA SER A 99 -8.34 8.75 13.46
C SER A 99 -9.65 9.27 14.01
N GLU A 100 -10.79 8.74 13.57
CA GLU A 100 -12.11 9.14 14.04
C GLU A 100 -12.73 8.03 14.89
N LYS A 101 -13.08 8.35 16.15
CA LYS A 101 -13.62 7.37 17.11
C LYS A 101 -14.86 6.64 16.59
N THR A 102 -15.79 7.36 15.98
CA THR A 102 -17.05 6.81 15.44
C THR A 102 -16.79 5.83 14.29
N LEU A 103 -15.88 6.18 13.36
CA LEU A 103 -15.49 5.29 12.26
C LEU A 103 -14.73 4.07 12.78
N SER A 104 -13.78 4.28 13.69
CA SER A 104 -13.00 3.23 14.32
C SER A 104 -13.89 2.21 15.03
N GLU A 105 -14.86 2.68 15.82
CA GLU A 105 -15.84 1.82 16.50
C GLU A 105 -16.74 1.08 15.50
N LYS A 106 -17.24 1.79 14.48
CA LYS A 106 -18.11 1.19 13.44
C LYS A 106 -17.41 0.04 12.71
N TYR A 107 -16.17 0.25 12.27
CA TYR A 107 -15.45 -0.70 11.42
C TYR A 107 -14.49 -1.62 12.18
N LYS A 108 -14.46 -1.57 13.52
CA LYS A 108 -13.50 -2.29 14.36
C LYS A 108 -13.37 -3.77 13.99
N THR A 109 -14.51 -4.47 13.91
CA THR A 109 -14.54 -5.90 13.59
C THR A 109 -14.03 -6.18 12.18
N GLY A 110 -14.50 -5.42 11.18
CA GLY A 110 -14.08 -5.59 9.80
C GLY A 110 -12.58 -5.31 9.59
N ILE A 111 -12.04 -4.27 10.24
CA ILE A 111 -10.62 -3.94 10.20
C ILE A 111 -9.77 -5.03 10.88
N SER A 112 -10.19 -5.55 12.03
CA SER A 112 -9.47 -6.63 12.72
C SER A 112 -9.41 -7.90 11.87
N GLN A 113 -10.54 -8.33 11.30
CA GLN A 113 -10.57 -9.49 10.41
C GLN A 113 -9.74 -9.27 9.12
N ALA A 114 -9.80 -8.07 8.54
CA ALA A 114 -9.00 -7.71 7.38
C ALA A 114 -7.50 -7.69 7.70
N TYR A 115 -7.14 -7.28 8.91
CA TYR A 115 -5.77 -7.31 9.41
C TYR A 115 -5.23 -8.73 9.54
N ASP A 116 -6.00 -9.64 10.13
CA ASP A 116 -5.58 -11.04 10.27
C ASP A 116 -5.38 -11.71 8.91
N ARG A 117 -6.30 -11.47 7.96
CA ARG A 117 -6.15 -11.93 6.57
C ARG A 117 -4.91 -11.35 5.91
N MET A 118 -4.70 -10.04 6.00
CA MET A 118 -3.54 -9.35 5.42
C MET A 118 -2.23 -9.89 5.99
N LYS A 119 -2.16 -10.09 7.31
CA LYS A 119 -0.99 -10.64 8.01
C LYS A 119 -0.69 -12.06 7.56
N ALA A 120 -1.69 -12.94 7.55
CA ALA A 120 -1.54 -14.33 7.12
C ALA A 120 -1.05 -14.42 5.66
N LEU A 121 -1.64 -13.65 4.75
CA LEU A 121 -1.24 -13.64 3.34
C LEU A 121 0.16 -13.03 3.14
N ALA A 122 0.50 -11.95 3.85
CA ALA A 122 1.82 -11.36 3.78
C ALA A 122 2.91 -12.33 4.27
N GLU A 123 2.64 -13.10 5.32
CA GLU A 123 3.52 -14.15 5.84
C GLU A 123 3.64 -15.35 4.90
N GLN A 124 2.50 -15.86 4.41
CA GLN A 124 2.44 -16.97 3.44
C GLN A 124 3.26 -16.66 2.19
N HIS A 125 3.12 -15.45 1.65
CA HIS A 125 3.81 -15.04 0.44
C HIS A 125 5.15 -14.33 0.70
N ALA A 126 5.60 -14.23 1.96
CA ALA A 126 6.82 -13.52 2.33
C ALA A 126 6.92 -12.12 1.69
N ILE A 127 5.83 -11.34 1.77
CA ILE A 127 5.76 -9.96 1.27
C ILE A 127 6.47 -9.05 2.25
N VAL A 128 7.74 -8.78 2.00
CA VAL A 128 8.59 -8.00 2.87
C VAL A 128 8.26 -6.51 2.70
N THR A 129 8.00 -5.83 3.82
CA THR A 129 7.78 -4.37 3.88
C THR A 129 8.85 -3.69 4.73
N MET A 130 9.07 -2.40 4.48
CA MET A 130 10.03 -1.62 5.28
C MET A 130 9.48 -1.34 6.67
N THR A 131 8.47 -0.48 6.75
CA THR A 131 7.75 -0.12 7.97
C THR A 131 6.29 0.03 7.57
N LEU A 132 5.40 -0.71 8.22
CA LEU A 132 3.96 -0.55 8.03
C LEU A 132 3.50 0.72 8.74
N LYS A 133 2.68 1.51 8.05
CA LYS A 133 2.08 2.74 8.57
C LYS A 133 0.64 2.81 8.10
N PRO A 134 -0.31 3.29 8.93
CA PRO A 134 -1.74 3.22 8.59
C PRO A 134 -2.09 4.11 7.39
N TYR A 135 -1.31 5.15 7.12
CA TYR A 135 -1.47 5.99 5.93
C TYR A 135 -0.94 5.36 4.63
N ASN A 136 -0.18 4.25 4.70
CA ASN A 136 0.29 3.47 3.55
C ASN A 136 -0.51 2.18 3.33
N ILE A 137 -1.61 2.02 4.07
CA ILE A 137 -2.55 0.90 3.96
C ILE A 137 -3.90 1.52 3.65
N LEU A 138 -4.60 1.00 2.64
CA LEU A 138 -5.99 1.34 2.37
C LEU A 138 -6.90 0.29 2.99
N TYR A 139 -8.04 0.72 3.54
CA TYR A 139 -9.12 -0.19 3.90
C TYR A 139 -10.16 -0.14 2.78
N ARG A 140 -10.11 -1.15 1.91
CA ARG A 140 -11.02 -1.31 0.77
C ARG A 140 -12.30 -1.96 1.25
N LEU A 141 -13.39 -1.20 1.28
CA LEU A 141 -14.70 -1.74 1.62
C LEU A 141 -15.18 -2.69 0.51
N ARG A 142 -15.54 -3.93 0.89
CA ARG A 142 -16.23 -4.90 0.02
C ARG A 142 -17.76 -4.72 0.11
N ASN A 143 -18.24 -4.19 1.22
CA ASN A 143 -19.63 -3.78 1.46
C ASN A 143 -19.67 -2.74 2.58
N GLN A 144 -20.85 -2.52 3.19
CA GLN A 144 -21.07 -1.47 4.18
C GLN A 144 -20.31 -1.65 5.50
N ASP A 145 -19.82 -2.86 5.80
CA ASP A 145 -19.29 -3.22 7.13
C ASP A 145 -17.90 -3.85 7.09
N GLU A 146 -17.57 -4.60 6.02
CA GLU A 146 -16.31 -5.32 5.89
C GLU A 146 -15.49 -4.93 4.65
N GLY A 147 -14.20 -5.25 4.71
CA GLY A 147 -13.24 -4.90 3.68
C GLY A 147 -11.93 -5.67 3.76
N ASP A 148 -10.95 -5.18 2.99
CA ASP A 148 -9.59 -5.67 2.95
C ASP A 148 -8.59 -4.57 3.28
N LEU A 149 -7.45 -4.94 3.86
CA LEU A 149 -6.31 -4.05 3.99
C LEU A 149 -5.34 -4.28 2.83
N ILE A 150 -5.10 -3.22 2.06
CA ILE A 150 -4.23 -3.24 0.88
C ILE A 150 -3.03 -2.31 1.13
N ILE A 151 -1.82 -2.85 1.06
CA ILE A 151 -0.58 -2.07 1.18
C ILE A 151 -0.30 -1.37 -0.16
N ILE A 152 -0.17 -0.06 -0.14
CA ILE A 152 0.00 0.75 -1.36
C ILE A 152 1.39 1.37 -1.52
N ASP A 153 2.27 1.21 -0.53
CA ASP A 153 3.60 1.81 -0.52
C ASP A 153 4.56 1.08 0.43
N ASN A 154 5.84 1.49 0.44
CA ASN A 154 6.88 1.00 1.34
C ASN A 154 7.17 -0.51 1.28
N LEU A 155 7.00 -1.10 0.09
CA LEU A 155 7.40 -2.49 -0.13
C LEU A 155 8.93 -2.65 -0.24
N GLY A 156 9.42 -3.80 0.23
CA GLY A 156 10.82 -4.20 0.20
C GLY A 156 11.58 -3.99 1.51
N CYS A 157 12.91 -3.92 1.43
CA CYS A 157 13.82 -3.77 2.56
C CYS A 157 14.93 -2.78 2.25
N ALA A 158 15.25 -1.91 3.21
CA ALA A 158 16.37 -0.98 3.10
C ALA A 158 17.76 -1.67 3.07
N ASN A 159 17.88 -2.87 3.64
CA ASN A 159 19.18 -3.54 3.76
C ASN A 159 19.59 -4.22 2.45
N LEU A 160 20.84 -4.01 2.07
CA LEU A 160 21.51 -4.51 0.85
C LEU A 160 21.76 -6.04 0.87
N PHE A 161 21.60 -6.71 2.02
CA PHE A 161 21.92 -8.13 2.20
C PHE A 161 20.65 -9.03 2.18
N PRO A 162 20.46 -9.87 1.14
CA PRO A 162 19.18 -10.53 0.83
C PRO A 162 18.90 -11.87 1.54
N LEU A 163 19.33 -12.13 2.78
CA LEU A 163 18.98 -13.43 3.40
C LEU A 163 17.44 -13.60 3.49
N ALA A 164 16.71 -12.54 3.84
CA ALA A 164 15.23 -12.49 3.80
C ALA A 164 14.63 -12.52 2.37
N TYR A 165 15.47 -12.50 1.35
CA TYR A 165 15.08 -12.51 -0.05
C TYR A 165 15.39 -13.86 -0.72
N TYR A 166 16.23 -14.70 -0.09
CA TYR A 166 16.59 -16.05 -0.51
C TYR A 166 16.12 -17.13 0.49
N SER A 167 15.67 -16.73 1.68
CA SER A 167 15.12 -17.62 2.70
C SER A 167 13.78 -17.08 3.19
N GLU A 168 12.73 -17.88 2.98
CA GLU A 168 11.40 -17.59 3.50
C GLU A 168 11.40 -17.49 5.02
N PHE A 169 12.25 -18.25 5.71
CA PHE A 169 12.37 -18.20 7.16
C PHE A 169 12.78 -16.80 7.66
N PHE A 170 13.87 -16.23 7.10
CA PHE A 170 14.31 -14.88 7.48
C PHE A 170 13.32 -13.79 7.03
N ALA A 171 12.61 -14.02 5.91
CA ALA A 171 11.54 -13.13 5.46
C ALA A 171 10.38 -13.09 6.48
N ARG A 172 9.91 -14.26 6.93
CA ARG A 172 8.85 -14.41 7.92
C ARG A 172 9.24 -13.84 9.28
N GLN A 173 10.47 -14.09 9.75
CA GLN A 173 10.95 -13.50 11.01
C GLN A 173 10.96 -11.96 10.95
N LYS A 174 11.43 -11.39 9.84
CA LYS A 174 11.42 -9.94 9.65
C LYS A 174 10.00 -9.38 9.58
N LEU A 175 9.10 -10.07 8.88
CA LEU A 175 7.69 -9.70 8.79
C LEU A 175 7.00 -9.71 10.15
N SER A 176 7.18 -10.78 10.92
CA SER A 176 6.66 -10.87 12.29
C SER A 176 7.11 -9.68 13.13
N ARG A 177 8.39 -9.30 13.06
CA ARG A 177 8.88 -8.08 13.73
C ARG A 177 8.16 -6.81 13.24
N ARG A 178 7.93 -6.66 11.93
CA ARG A 178 7.23 -5.49 11.38
C ARG A 178 5.77 -5.41 11.81
N PHE A 179 5.07 -6.53 11.86
CA PHE A 179 3.71 -6.58 12.38
C PHE A 179 3.67 -6.28 13.88
N ASN A 180 4.60 -6.81 14.67
CA ASN A 180 4.71 -6.46 16.09
C ASN A 180 5.00 -4.96 16.31
N ASP A 181 5.89 -4.37 15.52
CA ASP A 181 6.18 -2.93 15.56
C ASP A 181 4.93 -2.11 15.19
N PHE A 182 4.16 -2.58 14.20
CA PHE A 182 2.92 -1.95 13.76
C PHE A 182 1.81 -2.03 14.82
N GLU A 183 1.60 -3.20 15.44
CA GLU A 183 0.61 -3.40 16.52
C GLU A 183 0.90 -2.50 17.73
N LYS A 184 2.17 -2.41 18.15
CA LYS A 184 2.59 -1.50 19.22
C LYS A 184 2.30 -0.03 18.89
N MET A 185 2.56 0.36 17.65
CA MET A 185 2.28 1.72 17.17
C MET A 185 0.77 1.99 17.12
N LEU A 186 -0.05 1.03 16.67
CA LEU A 186 -1.50 1.18 16.68
C LEU A 186 -2.06 1.37 18.09
N MET A 187 -1.55 0.61 19.06
CA MET A 187 -1.93 0.77 20.46
C MET A 187 -1.51 2.14 21.00
N HIS A 188 -0.28 2.59 20.72
CA HIS A 188 0.24 3.86 21.23
C HIS A 188 -0.43 5.08 20.58
N GLU A 189 -0.62 5.09 19.26
CA GLU A 189 -1.13 6.24 18.51
C GLU A 189 -2.66 6.29 18.44
N TYR A 190 -3.33 5.13 18.43
CA TYR A 190 -4.78 5.05 18.23
C TYR A 190 -5.53 4.36 19.39
N GLY A 191 -4.83 3.75 20.36
CA GLY A 191 -5.47 3.02 21.46
C GLY A 191 -6.17 1.73 21.02
N ILE A 192 -5.73 1.12 19.91
CA ILE A 192 -6.39 -0.02 19.27
C ILE A 192 -5.49 -1.25 19.27
N THR A 193 -6.06 -2.38 19.65
CA THR A 193 -5.49 -3.72 19.47
C THR A 193 -6.25 -4.43 18.36
N LEU A 194 -5.56 -4.83 17.29
CA LEU A 194 -6.15 -5.53 16.13
C LEU A 194 -5.99 -7.05 16.19
N SER A 195 -4.99 -7.53 16.94
CA SER A 195 -4.71 -8.95 17.13
C SER A 195 -5.51 -9.52 18.31
N GLY A 196 -6.25 -10.60 18.05
CA GLY A 196 -6.97 -11.43 19.02
C GLY A 196 -6.74 -12.90 18.75
#